data_AF-A0A0N1BBW5-F1
#
_entry.id   AF-A0A0N1BBW5-F1
#
_cell.length_a   1.000
_cell.length_b   1.000
_cell.length_c   1.000
_cell.angle_alpha   90.00
_cell.angle_beta   90.00
_cell.angle_gamma   90.00
#
_symmetry.space_group_name_H-M   'P 1'
#
loop_
_entity.id
_entity.type
_entity.pdbx_description
1 polymer ?
#
loop_
_entity_poly.entity_id
_entity_poly.type
_entity_poly.pdbx_seq_one_letter_code
_entity_poly.pdbx_strand_id
1 'polypeptide(L)' 'MPGGVHTPFRNSPGLAGGDALNAFAALAARRPRTALIDWRIDRPELHDPNQFRDPGHYRQPLARLVEADIEAALATMR' A
#
# COMPACT_ATOMS: atom_id res chain seq x y z
N MET A 1 -24.01 -3.23 -28.80
CA MET A 1 -24.11 -4.06 -27.58
C MET A 1 -23.84 -3.17 -26.38
N PRO A 2 -24.83 -2.83 -25.54
CA PRO A 2 -24.60 -1.95 -24.40
C PRO A 2 -24.17 -2.73 -23.15
N GLY A 3 -23.29 -2.14 -22.34
CA GLY A 3 -23.27 -2.36 -20.88
C GLY A 3 -22.27 -3.38 -20.34
N GLY A 4 -20.99 -3.05 -20.34
CA GLY A 4 -20.03 -3.59 -19.35
C GLY A 4 -19.85 -2.57 -18.23
N VAL A 5 -20.63 -2.70 -17.16
CA VAL A 5 -20.49 -1.88 -15.95
C VAL A 5 -19.09 -2.07 -15.40
N HIS A 6 -18.28 -1.02 -15.45
CA HIS A 6 -17.01 -0.93 -14.75
C HIS A 6 -17.34 -0.83 -13.26
N THR A 7 -17.46 -1.97 -12.59
CA THR A 7 -17.62 -2.02 -11.14
C THR A 7 -16.31 -1.51 -10.54
N PRO A 8 -16.28 -0.37 -9.82
CA PRO A 8 -15.10 -0.02 -9.05
C PRO A 8 -14.88 -1.13 -8.03
N PHE A 9 -13.64 -1.59 -7.87
CA PHE A 9 -13.24 -2.51 -6.81
C PHE A 9 -13.37 -1.81 -5.45
N ARG A 10 -14.62 -1.67 -4.98
CA ARG A 10 -14.96 -1.15 -3.66
C ARG A 10 -15.21 -2.35 -2.75
N ASN A 11 -14.16 -2.77 -2.06
CA ASN A 11 -14.30 -3.51 -0.81
C ASN A 11 -13.57 -2.72 0.29
N SER A 12 -14.35 -1.96 1.06
CA SER A 12 -14.00 -1.51 2.41
C SER A 12 -14.77 -2.40 3.39
N PRO A 13 -14.17 -2.82 4.53
CA PRO A 13 -14.31 -1.98 5.72
C PRO A 13 -12.97 -1.79 6.44
N GLY A 14 -12.49 -0.54 6.42
CA GLY A 14 -11.32 -0.07 7.13
C GLY A 14 -11.55 0.20 8.62
N LEU A 15 -12.16 -0.73 9.36
CA LEU A 15 -12.29 -0.57 10.83
C LEU A 15 -11.13 -1.26 11.58
N ALA A 16 -10.64 -2.42 11.13
CA ALA A 16 -9.45 -3.06 11.74
C ALA A 16 -8.12 -2.45 11.27
N GLY A 17 -8.12 -1.80 10.09
CA GLY A 17 -6.91 -1.23 9.49
C GLY A 17 -6.45 0.08 10.13
N GLY A 18 -7.38 0.88 10.65
CA GLY A 18 -7.06 2.18 11.25
C GLY A 18 -6.24 2.07 12.53
N ASP A 19 -6.67 1.19 13.45
CA ASP A 19 -5.98 1.02 14.74
C ASP A 19 -4.59 0.39 14.58
N ALA A 20 -4.46 -0.60 13.70
CA ALA A 20 -3.16 -1.18 13.38
C ALA A 20 -2.22 -0.15 12.74
N LEU A 21 -2.71 0.65 11.78
CA LEU A 21 -1.92 1.69 11.14
C LEU A 21 -1.47 2.75 12.16
N ASN A 22 -2.38 3.19 13.05
CA ASN A 22 -2.08 4.13 14.11
C ASN A 22 -1.00 3.58 15.07
N ALA A 23 -1.09 2.29 15.42
CA ALA A 23 -0.09 1.64 16.27
C ALA A 23 1.30 1.60 15.59
N PHE A 24 1.36 1.29 14.29
CA PHE A 24 2.62 1.33 13.54
C PHE A 24 3.17 2.76 13.38
N ALA A 25 2.30 3.75 13.15
CA ALA A 25 2.71 5.15 13.06
C ALA A 25 3.29 5.64 14.40
N ALA A 26 2.62 5.32 15.51
CA ALA A 26 3.10 5.61 16.86
C ALA A 26 4.44 4.91 17.16
N LEU A 27 4.65 3.69 16.66
CA LEU A 27 5.92 2.97 16.79
C LEU A 27 7.06 3.67 16.03
N ALA A 28 6.82 4.04 14.77
CA ALA A 28 7.80 4.73 13.94
C ALA A 28 8.20 6.08 14.53
N ALA A 29 7.23 6.87 15.02
CA ALA A 29 7.49 8.17 15.66
C ALA A 29 8.39 8.08 16.91
N ARG A 30 8.37 6.95 17.62
CA ARG A 30 9.13 6.74 18.87
C ARG A 30 10.50 6.09 18.66
N ARG A 31 10.82 5.65 17.43
CA ARG A 31 12.04 4.90 17.12
C ARG A 31 12.80 5.58 15.97
N PRO A 32 13.94 6.25 16.24
CA PRO A 32 14.67 7.04 15.25
C PRO A 32 15.16 6.28 14.00
N ARG A 33 15.18 4.94 14.04
CA ARG A 33 15.61 4.07 12.93
C ARG A 33 14.47 3.19 12.44
N THR A 34 13.27 3.75 12.39
CA THR A 34 12.07 3.04 11.96
C THR A 34 11.25 4.00 11.10
N ALA A 35 10.89 3.58 9.89
CA ALA A 35 9.88 4.27 9.08
C ALA A 35 8.70 3.34 8.82
N LEU A 36 7.55 3.97 8.56
CA LEU A 36 6.34 3.30 8.11
C LEU A 36 6.12 3.66 6.65
N ILE A 37 6.09 2.64 5.80
CA ILE A 37 5.77 2.77 4.38
C ILE A 37 4.34 2.25 4.19
N ASP A 38 3.40 3.16 3.93
CA ASP A 38 2.00 2.81 3.72
C ASP A 38 1.65 2.78 2.23
N TRP A 39 1.41 1.57 1.73
CA TRP A 39 0.96 1.28 0.37
C TRP A 39 -0.54 0.98 0.28
N ARG A 40 -1.29 1.20 1.37
CA ARG A 40 -2.75 1.10 1.39
C ARG A 40 -3.45 2.39 0.96
N ILE A 41 -2.70 3.50 0.94
CA ILE A 41 -3.20 4.77 0.41
C ILE A 41 -3.49 4.63 -1.09
N ASP A 42 -4.47 5.39 -1.57
CA ASP A 42 -4.81 5.39 -3.00
C ASP A 42 -3.61 5.89 -3.82
N ARG A 43 -3.23 5.11 -4.84
CA ARG A 43 -2.11 5.41 -5.74
C ARG A 43 -2.49 4.98 -7.16
N PRO A 44 -2.16 5.76 -8.21
CA PRO A 44 -2.45 5.41 -9.59
C PRO A 44 -1.94 4.02 -9.99
N GLU A 45 -0.79 3.62 -9.45
CA GLU A 45 -0.15 2.33 -9.72
C GLU A 45 -0.99 1.14 -9.22
N LEU A 46 -1.84 1.36 -8.21
CA LEU A 46 -2.72 0.34 -7.63
C LEU A 46 -4.06 0.21 -8.39
N HIS A 47 -4.32 1.06 -9.39
CA HIS A 47 -5.58 1.08 -10.12
C HIS A 47 -5.65 0.02 -11.23
N ASP A 48 -4.52 -0.56 -11.65
CA ASP A 48 -4.50 -1.64 -12.64
C ASP A 48 -4.71 -3.00 -11.94
N PRO A 49 -5.89 -3.64 -12.08
CA PRO A 49 -6.17 -4.92 -11.44
C PRO A 49 -5.25 -6.04 -11.94
N ASN A 50 -4.64 -5.91 -13.12
CA ASN A 50 -3.71 -6.91 -13.65
C ASN A 50 -2.40 -6.96 -12.86
N GLN A 51 -2.11 -5.96 -12.04
CA GLN A 51 -0.96 -5.95 -11.15
C GLN A 51 -1.16 -6.78 -9.87
N PHE A 52 -2.32 -7.42 -9.72
CA PHE A 52 -2.63 -8.23 -8.55
C PHE A 52 -2.88 -9.69 -8.96
N ARG A 53 -2.47 -10.60 -8.10
CA ARG A 53 -2.91 -12.01 -8.15
C ARG A 53 -4.21 -12.18 -7.39
N ASP A 54 -4.31 -11.49 -6.26
CA ASP A 54 -5.46 -11.41 -5.37
C ASP A 54 -5.35 -10.11 -4.53
N PRO A 55 -6.32 -9.79 -3.66
CA PRO A 55 -6.33 -8.53 -2.91
C PRO A 55 -5.12 -8.29 -1.98
N GLY A 56 -4.35 -9.33 -1.63
CA GLY A 56 -3.18 -9.22 -0.75
C GLY A 56 -1.84 -9.42 -1.45
N HIS A 57 -1.84 -9.89 -2.70
CA HIS A 57 -0.62 -10.23 -3.43
C HIS A 57 -0.50 -9.45 -4.73
N TYR A 58 0.42 -8.49 -4.74
CA TYR A 58 0.80 -7.76 -5.94
C TYR A 58 1.88 -8.49 -6.76
N ARG A 59 2.00 -8.12 -8.03
CA ARG A 59 2.98 -8.65 -8.98
C ARG A 59 4.29 -7.85 -8.95
N GLN A 60 5.30 -8.40 -9.62
CA GLN A 60 6.64 -7.82 -9.67
C GLN A 60 6.68 -6.32 -10.03
N PRO A 61 5.87 -5.77 -10.95
CA PRO A 61 5.93 -4.33 -11.24
C PRO A 61 5.67 -3.45 -10.02
N LEU A 62 4.67 -3.80 -9.18
CA LEU A 62 4.43 -3.10 -7.92
C LEU A 62 5.52 -3.42 -6.88
N ALA A 63 6.05 -4.64 -6.87
CA ALA A 63 7.16 -4.99 -5.99
C ALA A 63 8.37 -4.07 -6.18
N ARG A 64 8.72 -3.73 -7.43
CA ARG A 64 9.83 -2.81 -7.73
C ARG A 64 9.63 -1.41 -7.17
N LEU A 65 8.38 -0.94 -7.17
CA LEU A 65 8.04 0.37 -6.64
C LEU A 65 8.07 0.37 -5.10
N VAL A 66 7.56 -0.70 -4.47
CA VAL A 66 7.69 -0.91 -3.02
C VAL A 66 9.17 -0.98 -2.61
N GLU A 67 10.00 -1.71 -3.36
CA GLU A 67 11.45 -1.79 -3.15
C GLU A 67 12.12 -0.41 -3.20
N ALA A 68 11.75 0.43 -4.15
CA ALA A 68 12.27 1.80 -4.26
C ALA A 68 11.87 2.69 -3.06
N ASP A 69 10.63 2.59 -2.58
CA ASP A 69 10.18 3.31 -1.37
C ASP A 69 10.94 2.81 -0.12
N ILE A 70 11.24 1.52 -0.04
CA ILE A 70 12.06 0.95 1.04
C ILE A 70 13.50 1.47 0.98
N GLU A 71 14.11 1.45 -0.21
CA GLU A 71 15.47 1.98 -0.41
C GLU A 71 15.57 3.45 -0.01
N ALA A 72 14.62 4.27 -0.47
CA ALA A 72 14.53 5.69 -0.12
C ALA A 72 14.42 5.88 1.39
N ALA A 73 13.54 5.13 2.07
CA ALA A 73 13.39 5.21 3.52
C ALA A 73 14.71 4.85 4.23
N LEU A 74 15.36 3.75 3.85
CA LEU A 74 16.63 3.32 4.45
C LEU A 74 17.75 4.35 4.24
N ALA A 75 17.81 5.00 3.08
CA ALA A 75 18.80 6.04 2.80
C ALA A 75 18.69 7.24 3.75
N THR A 76 17.49 7.57 4.23
CA THR A 76 17.26 8.65 5.22
C THR A 76 17.58 8.27 6.66
N MET A 77 17.76 6.97 6.97
CA MET A 77 18.04 6.46 8.33
C MET A 77 19.53 6.21 8.60
N ARG A 78 20.37 6.53 7.63
CA ARG A 78 21.82 6.32 7.67
C ARG A 78 22.51 7.47 8.37
#